data_AF-A0A535QZQ4-F1
#
_entry.id   AF-A0A535QZQ4-F1
#
_cell.length_a   1.000
_cell.length_b   1.000
_cell.length_c   1.000
_cell.angle_alpha   90.00
_cell.angle_beta   90.00
_cell.angle_gamma   90.00
#
_symmetry.space_group_name_H-M   'P 1'
#
loop_
_entity.id
_entity.type
_entity.pdbx_description
1 polymer ?
#
loop_
_entity_poly.entity_id
_entity_poly.type
_entity_poly.pdbx_seq_one_letter_code
_entity_poly.pdbx_strand_id
1 'polypeptide(L)'
;MTVREDPGLVARLRDAVSGAPITERVLISSQPRSAQIASPLAGEGQGGGYEVTVVAAAVTDTCKEVVDGMVRRTIPRDTLVDARGPWTFRRDALMLALDRVGTAAQISNLIELCLAARLRVRVLIQR
;
A
#
# COMPACT_ATOMS: atom_id res chain seq x y z
N MET A 1 -10.47 -5.64 -4.84
CA MET A 1 -11.30 -5.41 -3.65
C MET A 1 -11.09 -3.98 -3.15
N THR A 2 -12.08 -3.42 -2.45
CA THR A 2 -11.94 -2.11 -1.79
C THR A 2 -11.96 -2.37 -0.28
N VAL A 3 -11.00 -1.82 0.44
CA VAL A 3 -10.85 -2.05 1.89
C VAL A 3 -10.59 -0.71 2.57
N ARG A 4 -11.30 -0.46 3.66
CA ARG A 4 -11.16 0.78 4.43
C ARG A 4 -9.89 0.73 5.30
N GLU A 5 -9.11 1.80 5.26
CA GLU A 5 -7.91 2.00 6.08
C GLU A 5 -8.28 2.72 7.39
N ASP A 6 -8.54 1.94 8.43
CA ASP A 6 -8.81 2.39 9.79
C ASP A 6 -8.39 1.26 10.78
N PRO A 7 -8.45 1.45 12.10
CA PRO A 7 -8.20 0.37 13.06
C PRO A 7 -9.03 -0.89 12.77
N GLY A 8 -8.36 -2.04 12.66
CA GLY A 8 -8.99 -3.30 12.24
C GLY A 8 -8.81 -3.63 10.77
N LEU A 9 -7.95 -2.91 10.04
CA LEU A 9 -7.58 -3.19 8.65
C LEU A 9 -7.18 -4.65 8.44
N VAL A 10 -6.34 -5.21 9.32
CA VAL A 10 -5.84 -6.58 9.21
C VAL A 10 -6.97 -7.61 9.20
N ALA A 11 -7.95 -7.47 10.10
CA ALA A 11 -9.10 -8.38 10.15
C ALA A 11 -9.92 -8.30 8.85
N ARG A 12 -10.20 -7.08 8.36
CA ARG A 12 -10.93 -6.89 7.09
C ARG A 12 -10.18 -7.44 5.89
N LEU A 13 -8.86 -7.32 5.87
CA LEU A 13 -8.03 -7.91 4.81
C LEU A 13 -8.10 -9.44 4.84
N ARG A 14 -8.03 -10.06 6.03
CA ARG A 14 -8.18 -11.52 6.18
C ARG A 14 -9.53 -11.99 5.67
N ASP A 15 -10.62 -11.32 6.07
CA ASP A 15 -11.98 -11.67 5.63
C ASP A 15 -12.12 -11.49 4.12
N ALA A 16 -11.65 -10.37 3.57
CA ALA A 16 -11.76 -10.07 2.15
C ALA A 16 -10.95 -11.03 1.27
N VAL A 17 -9.74 -11.43 1.70
CA VAL A 17 -8.92 -12.40 0.95
C VAL A 17 -9.51 -13.80 1.07
N SER A 18 -10.05 -14.18 2.23
CA SER A 18 -10.71 -15.48 2.42
C SER A 18 -11.96 -15.64 1.56
N GLY A 19 -12.73 -14.56 1.39
CA GLY A 19 -13.92 -14.55 0.53
C GLY A 19 -13.64 -14.35 -0.97
N ALA A 20 -12.41 -14.02 -1.36
CA ALA A 20 -12.06 -13.77 -2.76
C ALA A 20 -11.64 -15.07 -3.49
N PRO A 21 -11.99 -15.24 -4.79
CA PRO A 21 -11.52 -16.35 -5.62
C PRO A 21 -10.00 -16.49 -5.56
N ILE A 22 -9.48 -17.72 -5.60
CA ILE A 22 -8.03 -17.98 -5.58
C ILE A 22 -7.39 -17.38 -6.84
N THR A 23 -6.55 -16.37 -6.65
CA THR A 23 -5.81 -15.67 -7.70
C THR A 23 -4.37 -15.48 -7.26
N GLU A 24 -3.43 -15.38 -8.21
CA GLU A 24 -2.03 -15.11 -7.88
C GLU A 24 -1.85 -13.72 -7.25
N ARG A 25 -2.62 -12.73 -7.71
CA ARG A 25 -2.52 -11.34 -7.26
C ARG A 25 -3.86 -10.78 -6.82
N VAL A 26 -3.80 -9.82 -5.90
CA VAL A 26 -4.95 -9.11 -5.35
C VAL A 26 -4.73 -7.60 -5.49
N LEU A 27 -5.70 -6.93 -6.11
CA LEU A 27 -5.75 -5.46 -6.18
C LEU A 27 -6.58 -4.92 -5.00
N ILE A 28 -6.00 -4.03 -4.20
CA ILE A 28 -6.64 -3.39 -3.04
C ILE A 28 -6.70 -1.87 -3.29
N SER A 29 -7.89 -1.29 -3.15
CA SER A 29 -8.10 0.15 -3.21
C SER A 29 -8.63 0.66 -1.88
N SER A 30 -8.06 1.77 -1.39
CA SER A 30 -8.49 2.48 -0.18
C SER A 30 -9.58 3.53 -0.48
N GLN A 31 -9.69 3.95 -1.75
CA GLN A 31 -10.70 4.90 -2.22
C GLN A 31 -11.83 4.19 -3.00
N PRO A 32 -13.09 4.65 -2.89
CA PRO A 32 -14.17 4.18 -3.75
C PRO A 32 -13.85 4.48 -5.23
N ARG A 33 -14.25 3.55 -6.09
CA ARG A 33 -13.79 3.36 -7.48
C ARG A 33 -14.23 4.45 -8.47
N SER A 34 -14.52 5.68 -8.03
CA SER A 34 -15.16 6.71 -8.87
C SER A 34 -14.19 7.54 -9.74
N ALA A 35 -12.89 7.24 -9.81
CA ALA A 35 -11.97 8.07 -10.60
C ALA A 35 -10.75 7.36 -11.25
N GLN A 36 -10.74 6.02 -11.40
CA GLN A 36 -9.56 5.34 -11.95
C GLN A 36 -9.92 4.32 -13.02
N ILE A 37 -9.87 4.76 -14.29
CA ILE A 37 -9.55 3.87 -15.41
C ILE A 37 -8.10 4.18 -15.77
N ALA A 38 -7.18 3.41 -15.20
CA ALA A 38 -5.85 3.24 -15.77
C ALA A 38 -5.74 1.74 -16.09
N SER A 39 -5.68 1.44 -17.38
CA SER A 39 -5.36 0.13 -17.95
C SER A 39 -4.13 -0.46 -17.23
N PRO A 40 -4.02 -1.79 -17.04
CA PRO A 40 -2.85 -2.39 -16.41
C PRO A 40 -1.60 -1.87 -17.12
N LEU A 41 -0.63 -1.39 -16.33
CA LEU A 41 0.61 -0.88 -16.86
C LEU A 41 1.21 -1.96 -17.75
N ALA A 42 1.39 -1.63 -19.04
CA ALA A 42 1.98 -2.54 -20.00
C ALA A 42 3.31 -3.06 -19.43
N GLY A 43 3.39 -4.37 -19.17
CA GLY A 43 4.58 -5.04 -18.62
C GLY A 43 4.41 -5.74 -17.28
N GLU A 44 3.27 -5.61 -16.58
CA GLU A 44 3.08 -6.24 -15.24
C GLU A 44 2.88 -7.77 -15.25
N GLY A 45 3.01 -8.41 -16.41
CA GLY A 45 3.11 -9.86 -16.57
C GLY A 45 4.55 -10.39 -16.68
N GLN A 46 5.59 -9.55 -16.60
CA GLN A 46 6.98 -10.00 -16.73
C GLN A 46 7.94 -9.37 -15.72
N GLY A 47 8.36 -10.17 -14.74
CA GLY A 47 9.78 -10.18 -14.35
C GLY A 47 10.27 -9.11 -13.36
N GLY A 48 9.49 -8.75 -12.35
CA GLY A 48 10.04 -8.09 -11.16
C GLY A 48 9.55 -8.79 -9.91
N GLY A 49 10.41 -9.49 -9.19
CA GLY A 49 10.10 -10.30 -7.99
C GLY A 49 9.61 -9.52 -6.76
N TYR A 50 8.86 -8.45 -6.97
CA TYR A 50 8.29 -7.62 -5.91
C TYR A 50 6.95 -8.19 -5.45
N GLU A 51 6.83 -8.34 -4.14
CA GLU A 51 5.66 -8.87 -3.44
C GLU A 51 4.48 -7.89 -3.49
N VAL A 52 4.79 -6.59 -3.53
CA VAL A 52 3.81 -5.50 -3.50
C VAL A 52 4.18 -4.44 -4.53
N THR A 53 3.17 -3.86 -5.16
CA THR A 53 3.31 -2.72 -6.07
C THR A 53 2.23 -1.70 -5.74
N VAL A 54 2.58 -0.41 -5.76
CA VAL A 54 1.65 0.68 -5.46
C VAL A 54 1.83 1.82 -6.45
N VAL A 55 0.71 2.40 -6.86
CA VAL A 55 0.68 3.64 -7.63
C VAL A 55 0.78 4.83 -6.67
N ALA A 56 1.68 5.75 -6.98
CA ALA A 56 1.96 6.92 -6.16
C ALA A 56 2.11 8.20 -6.99
N ALA A 57 1.92 9.34 -6.35
CA ALA A 57 2.23 10.66 -6.90
C ALA A 57 3.52 11.20 -6.30
N ALA A 58 4.28 11.98 -7.09
CA ALA A 58 5.44 12.69 -6.58
C ALA A 58 5.00 13.81 -5.63
N VAL A 59 5.77 14.04 -4.56
CA VAL A 59 5.54 15.18 -3.67
C VAL A 59 6.14 16.44 -4.28
N THR A 60 5.29 17.43 -4.57
CA THR A 60 5.70 18.71 -5.17
C THR A 60 5.96 19.79 -4.14
N ASP A 61 5.26 19.74 -3.02
CA ASP A 61 5.31 20.77 -1.99
C ASP A 61 6.51 20.60 -1.05
N THR A 62 6.77 21.63 -0.25
CA THR A 62 7.84 21.56 0.75
C THR A 62 7.37 20.76 1.96
N CYS A 63 8.02 19.64 2.25
CA CYS A 63 7.72 18.83 3.44
C CYS A 63 8.53 19.28 4.65
N LYS A 64 7.89 19.34 5.82
CA LYS A 64 8.51 19.67 7.11
C LYS A 64 8.31 18.52 8.09
N GLU A 65 9.36 18.15 8.82
CA GLU A 65 9.24 17.34 10.03
C GLU A 65 8.86 18.26 11.19
N VAL A 66 7.77 17.94 11.90
CA VAL A 66 7.28 18.71 13.04
C VAL A 66 7.36 17.84 14.30
N VAL A 67 7.94 18.39 15.37
CA VAL A 67 8.05 17.75 16.69
C VAL A 67 7.59 18.76 17.73
N ASP A 68 6.68 18.35 18.62
CA ASP A 68 6.09 19.21 19.66
C ASP A 68 5.56 20.56 19.14
N GLY A 69 4.94 20.54 17.95
CA GLY A 69 4.37 21.72 17.30
C GLY A 69 5.38 22.66 16.63
N MET A 70 6.68 22.35 16.67
CA MET A 70 7.72 23.14 16.03
C MET A 70 8.31 22.44 14.80
N VAL A 71 8.63 23.21 13.75
CA VAL A 71 9.32 22.69 12.57
C VAL A 71 10.76 22.36 12.94
N ARG A 72 11.09 21.06 12.93
CA ARG A 72 12.44 20.56 13.24
C ARG A 72 13.37 20.67 12.05
N ARG A 73 12.92 20.25 10.86
CA ARG A 73 13.69 20.32 9.61
C ARG A 73 12.80 20.23 8.37
N THR A 74 13.39 20.56 7.23
CA THR A 74 12.79 20.30 5.91
C THR A 74 13.18 18.90 5.46
N ILE A 75 12.21 18.13 4.96
CA ILE A 75 12.46 16.81 4.37
C ILE A 75 12.67 16.99 2.86
N PRO A 76 13.71 16.41 2.26
CA PRO A 76 13.91 16.44 0.81
C PRO A 76 12.72 15.78 0.09
N ARG A 77 11.90 16.57 -0.61
CA ARG A 77 10.66 16.10 -1.26
C ARG A 77 10.91 15.07 -2.37
N ASP A 78 12.10 15.08 -2.97
CA ASP A 78 12.58 14.12 -3.97
C ASP A 78 12.76 12.70 -3.40
N THR A 79 12.80 12.56 -2.08
CA THR A 79 12.82 11.26 -1.38
C THR A 79 11.43 10.77 -0.98
N LEU A 80 10.37 11.54 -1.27
CA LEU A 80 9.01 11.27 -0.82
C LEU A 80 8.05 11.04 -1.98
N VAL A 81 7.08 10.17 -1.74
CA VAL A 81 5.94 9.89 -2.63
C VAL A 81 4.66 9.81 -1.81
N ASP A 82 3.56 10.18 -2.43
CA ASP A 82 2.22 9.99 -1.88
C ASP A 82 1.61 8.70 -2.46
N ALA A 83 1.69 7.61 -1.69
CA ALA A 83 1.22 6.28 -2.09
C ALA A 83 -0.30 6.15 -1.92
N ARG A 84 -1.04 6.49 -3.00
CA ARG A 84 -2.51 6.55 -3.00
C ARG A 84 -3.19 5.25 -3.40
N GLY A 85 -2.43 4.33 -3.97
CA GLY A 85 -2.99 3.13 -4.58
C GLY A 85 -3.51 3.37 -6.01
N PRO A 86 -3.98 2.30 -6.68
CA PRO A 86 -4.29 1.01 -6.09
C PRO A 86 -3.02 0.21 -5.76
N TRP A 87 -3.15 -0.74 -4.83
CA TRP A 87 -2.09 -1.61 -4.38
C TRP A 87 -2.28 -3.01 -4.97
N THR A 88 -1.25 -3.56 -5.59
CA THR A 88 -1.23 -4.93 -6.11
C THR A 88 -0.32 -5.78 -5.25
N PHE A 89 -0.88 -6.78 -4.58
CA PHE A 89 -0.14 -7.76 -3.79
C PHE A 89 -0.09 -9.10 -4.51
N ARG A 90 1.02 -9.82 -4.40
CA ARG A 90 0.96 -11.28 -4.53
C ARG A 90 0.15 -11.84 -3.35
N ARG A 91 -0.77 -12.76 -3.63
CA ARG A 91 -1.68 -13.30 -2.61
C ARG A 91 -0.92 -14.02 -1.49
N ASP A 92 0.06 -14.84 -1.84
CA ASP A 92 0.90 -15.56 -0.89
C ASP A 92 1.66 -14.61 0.05
N ALA A 93 2.27 -13.57 -0.50
CA ALA A 93 2.97 -12.56 0.28
C ALA A 93 2.01 -11.77 1.20
N LEU A 94 0.80 -11.45 0.73
CA LEU A 94 -0.22 -10.79 1.56
C LEU A 94 -0.66 -11.68 2.72
N MET A 95 -0.91 -12.96 2.49
CA MET A 95 -1.27 -13.90 3.56
C MET A 95 -0.16 -14.02 4.59
N LEU A 96 1.09 -14.23 4.15
CA LEU A 96 2.25 -14.26 5.02
C LEU A 96 2.45 -12.96 5.82
N ALA A 97 2.18 -11.82 5.20
CA ALA A 97 2.24 -10.53 5.88
C ALA A 97 1.18 -10.42 6.98
N LEU A 98 -0.07 -10.80 6.69
CA LEU A 98 -1.18 -10.81 7.64
C LEU A 98 -0.91 -11.78 8.81
N ASP A 99 -0.22 -12.89 8.56
CA ASP A 99 0.19 -13.83 9.61
C ASP A 99 1.31 -13.25 10.49
N ARG A 100 2.33 -12.63 9.90
CA ARG A 100 3.46 -12.01 10.63
C ARG A 100 3.02 -10.90 11.58
N VAL A 101 2.09 -10.04 11.15
CA VAL A 101 1.62 -8.92 11.99
C VAL A 101 0.65 -9.36 13.08
N GLY A 102 0.04 -10.55 12.93
CA GLY A 102 -0.92 -11.07 13.88
C GLY A 102 -2.15 -10.19 14.05
N THR A 103 -2.95 -10.47 15.08
CA THR A 103 -4.19 -9.73 15.39
C THR A 103 -3.99 -8.58 16.36
N ALA A 104 -2.82 -8.50 17.03
CA ALA A 104 -2.52 -7.52 18.06
C ALA A 104 -1.88 -6.22 17.53
N ALA A 105 -1.41 -6.21 16.28
CA ALA A 105 -0.81 -5.02 15.69
C ALA A 105 -1.88 -3.98 15.35
N GLN A 106 -1.72 -2.77 15.87
CA GLN A 106 -2.61 -1.63 15.64
C GLN A 106 -2.34 -1.00 14.26
N ILE A 107 -2.41 -1.81 13.21
CA ILE A 107 -2.19 -1.42 11.82
C ILE A 107 -3.48 -0.85 11.25
N SER A 108 -3.40 0.38 10.74
CA SER A 108 -4.51 1.17 10.25
C SER A 108 -4.49 1.40 8.74
N ASN A 109 -3.32 1.33 8.09
CA ASN A 109 -3.16 1.54 6.65
C ASN A 109 -2.20 0.52 6.00
N LEU A 110 -2.21 0.47 4.66
CA LEU A 110 -1.40 -0.50 3.90
C LEU A 110 0.11 -0.23 3.97
N ILE A 111 0.52 1.02 4.22
CA ILE A 111 1.92 1.39 4.42
C ILE A 111 2.42 0.76 5.72
N GLU A 112 1.69 0.93 6.82
CA GLU A 112 1.99 0.32 8.13
C GLU A 112 2.05 -1.20 8.04
N LEU A 113 1.13 -1.84 7.30
CA LEU A 113 1.18 -3.28 7.04
C LEU A 113 2.49 -3.69 6.37
N CYS A 114 2.87 -2.99 5.29
CA CYS A 114 4.09 -3.30 4.55
C CYS A 114 5.35 -3.12 5.41
N LEU A 115 5.39 -2.06 6.23
CA LEU A 115 6.49 -1.80 7.15
C LEU A 115 6.59 -2.89 8.24
N ALA A 116 5.47 -3.21 8.89
CA ALA A 116 5.41 -4.21 9.96
C ALA A 116 5.76 -5.62 9.46
N ALA A 117 5.30 -5.98 8.26
CA ALA A 117 5.58 -7.27 7.64
C ALA A 117 6.93 -7.33 6.89
N ARG A 118 7.66 -6.20 6.81
CA ARG A 118 8.92 -6.02 6.07
C ARG A 118 8.82 -6.38 4.58
N LEU A 119 7.71 -5.98 3.95
CA LEU A 119 7.48 -6.21 2.52
C LEU A 119 8.30 -5.26 1.66
N ARG A 120 8.80 -5.77 0.53
CA ARG A 120 9.42 -4.92 -0.49
C ARG A 120 8.36 -4.35 -1.40
N VAL A 121 8.14 -3.04 -1.31
CA VAL A 121 7.15 -2.32 -2.10
C VAL A 121 7.81 -1.69 -3.33
N ARG A 122 7.32 -2.04 -4.52
CA ARG A 122 7.65 -1.32 -5.75
C ARG A 122 6.72 -0.12 -5.88
N VAL A 123 7.29 1.07 -5.97
CA VAL A 123 6.55 2.32 -6.17
C VAL A 123 6.54 2.66 -7.66
N LEU A 124 5.35 2.95 -8.20
CA LEU A 124 5.13 3.39 -9.56
C LEU A 124 4.62 4.83 -9.54
N ILE A 125 5.48 5.76 -9.91
CA ILE A 125 5.17 7.19 -9.88
C ILE A 125 4.42 7.56 -11.16
N GLN A 126 3.18 8.05 -11.01
CA GLN A 126 2.45 8.69 -12.10
C GLN A 126 3.06 10.07 -12.36
N ARG A 127 3.44 10.33 -13.60
CA ARG A 127 3.93 11.63 -14.07
C ARG A 127 2.78 12.46 -14.63
#